data_AF-A0AAV7GJZ2-F1
#
_entry.id   AF-A0AAV7GJZ2-F1
#
_cell.length_a   1.000
_cell.length_b   1.000
_cell.length_c   1.000
_cell.angle_alpha   90.00
_cell.angle_beta   90.00
_cell.angle_gamma   90.00
#
_symmetry.space_group_name_H-M   'P 1'
#
loop_
_entity.id
_entity.type
_entity.pdbx_description
1 polymer ?
#
loop_
_entity_poly.entity_id
_entity_poly.type
_entity_poly.pdbx_seq_one_letter_code
_entity_poly.pdbx_strand_id
1 'polypeptide(L)'
;MFTFQGQTMKMMYNIVGQELKFMKLEKAHPQDYLNFYCLGKREKIPNQRPKAMSQHSAKNKADAATSFEEFQRFMIYVHAKGLIVDDEYVILGSANINQRSLDGSRDTEIAMGAYQPHHTWAQKQRHPRGQVGRTNTTYAIVLHAVFAFALKAYFEVHKSMAIKFQAYASSYLFKMVYGYRMSLWAEHLGMLQPCFEDPQSLVCVQTVNKIADENWILYNEKQMIPLQGHLIKYPIKVDASGNVGLLAGHECFPDVGFKVLGEHVPTLPDELTM
;
A
#
# COMPACT_ATOMS: atom_id res chain seq x y z
N MET A 1 -12.11 -3.81 -14.56
CA MET A 1 -11.37 -3.52 -13.31
C MET A 1 -10.49 -2.27 -13.43
N PHE A 2 -9.36 -2.26 -14.17
CA PHE A 2 -8.49 -1.07 -14.25
C PHE A 2 -9.18 0.19 -14.82
N THR A 3 -10.19 0.03 -15.68
CA THR A 3 -10.99 1.14 -16.20
C THR A 3 -11.70 1.91 -15.09
N PHE A 4 -12.42 1.20 -14.19
CA PHE A 4 -13.08 1.81 -13.04
C PHE A 4 -12.08 2.43 -12.07
N GLN A 5 -10.96 1.75 -11.82
CA GLN A 5 -9.89 2.32 -11.01
C GLN A 5 -9.39 3.65 -11.59
N GLY A 6 -9.13 3.71 -12.91
CA GLY A 6 -8.70 4.92 -13.59
C GLY A 6 -9.75 6.03 -13.58
N GLN A 7 -11.03 5.70 -13.70
CA GLN A 7 -12.14 6.66 -13.58
C GLN A 7 -12.27 7.22 -12.16
N THR A 8 -12.16 6.36 -11.14
CA THR A 8 -12.17 6.78 -9.73
C THR A 8 -11.01 7.72 -9.42
N MET A 9 -9.79 7.37 -9.85
CA MET A 9 -8.62 8.25 -9.71
C MET A 9 -8.84 9.60 -10.39
N LYS A 10 -9.36 9.62 -11.63
CA LYS A 10 -9.70 10.84 -12.37
C LYS A 10 -10.67 11.73 -11.60
N MET A 11 -11.77 11.15 -11.11
CA MET A 11 -12.76 11.88 -10.32
C MET A 11 -12.13 12.47 -9.05
N MET A 12 -11.40 11.66 -8.28
CA MET A 12 -10.81 12.11 -7.01
C MET A 12 -9.80 13.25 -7.21
N TYR A 13 -8.88 13.11 -8.17
CA TYR A 13 -7.91 14.17 -8.44
C TYR A 13 -8.57 15.43 -9.01
N ASN A 14 -9.62 15.30 -9.82
CA ASN A 14 -10.36 16.45 -10.32
C ASN A 14 -11.01 17.25 -9.17
N ILE A 15 -11.61 16.57 -8.19
CA ILE A 15 -12.14 17.20 -6.97
C ILE A 15 -11.01 17.96 -6.24
N VAL A 16 -9.90 17.30 -5.95
CA VAL A 16 -8.76 17.94 -5.26
C VAL A 16 -8.24 19.15 -6.03
N GLY A 17 -8.03 19.02 -7.35
CA GLY A 17 -7.53 20.12 -8.19
C GLY A 17 -8.49 21.32 -8.24
N GLN A 18 -9.80 21.07 -8.31
CA GLN A 18 -10.82 22.12 -8.25
C GLN A 18 -10.79 22.87 -6.91
N GLU A 19 -10.68 22.14 -5.79
CA GLU A 19 -10.62 22.75 -4.45
C GLU A 19 -9.34 23.58 -4.25
N LEU A 20 -8.17 23.09 -4.71
CA LEU A 20 -6.94 23.87 -4.64
C LEU A 20 -7.03 25.17 -5.44
N LYS A 21 -7.66 25.13 -6.61
CA LYS A 21 -7.92 26.32 -7.44
C LYS A 21 -8.91 27.27 -6.76
N PHE A 22 -9.99 26.75 -6.19
CA PHE A 22 -11.00 27.53 -5.46
C PHE A 22 -10.38 28.26 -4.26
N MET A 23 -9.53 27.57 -3.50
CA MET A 23 -8.81 28.10 -2.34
C MET A 23 -7.61 28.99 -2.71
N LYS A 24 -7.31 29.15 -4.02
CA LYS A 24 -6.17 29.93 -4.54
C LYS A 24 -4.80 29.44 -4.01
N LEU A 25 -4.66 28.13 -3.83
CA LEU A 25 -3.42 27.48 -3.42
C LEU A 25 -2.54 27.16 -4.64
N GLU A 26 -2.12 28.18 -5.37
CA GLU A 26 -1.45 28.04 -6.69
C GLU A 26 -0.12 27.27 -6.65
N LYS A 27 0.53 27.18 -5.50
CA LYS A 27 1.79 26.44 -5.32
C LYS A 27 1.59 24.99 -4.92
N ALA A 28 0.38 24.61 -4.52
CA ALA A 28 0.08 23.27 -4.03
C ALA A 28 -0.24 22.34 -5.20
N HIS A 29 0.27 21.11 -5.15
CA HIS A 29 -0.01 20.09 -6.16
C HIS A 29 -1.06 19.10 -5.62
N PRO A 30 -1.96 18.53 -6.44
CA PRO A 30 -2.91 17.52 -5.97
C PRO A 30 -2.25 16.30 -5.28
N GLN A 31 -1.02 15.96 -5.69
CA GLN A 31 -0.22 14.89 -5.08
C GLN A 31 0.43 15.26 -3.74
N ASP A 32 0.24 16.48 -3.24
CA ASP A 32 0.53 16.82 -1.85
C ASP A 32 -0.58 16.33 -0.90
N TYR A 33 -1.76 15.96 -1.44
CA TYR A 33 -2.96 15.58 -0.67
C TYR A 33 -3.45 14.16 -0.96
N LEU A 34 -3.33 13.70 -2.20
CA LEU A 34 -3.79 12.37 -2.61
C LEU A 34 -2.70 11.67 -3.43
N ASN A 35 -2.34 10.45 -3.04
CA ASN A 35 -1.34 9.66 -3.75
C ASN A 35 -1.79 8.21 -3.90
N PHE A 36 -1.39 7.61 -5.02
CA PHE A 36 -1.58 6.19 -5.30
C PHE A 36 -0.22 5.55 -5.53
N TYR A 37 -0.04 4.38 -4.92
CA TYR A 37 1.19 3.59 -4.99
C TYR A 37 0.84 2.15 -5.32
N CYS A 38 1.83 1.41 -5.80
CA CYS A 38 1.83 -0.04 -5.85
C CYS A 38 3.11 -0.57 -5.19
N LEU A 39 3.23 -1.89 -5.07
CA LEU A 39 4.43 -2.53 -4.54
C LEU A 39 5.12 -3.34 -5.64
N GLY A 40 6.45 -3.32 -5.65
CA GLY A 40 7.26 -4.12 -6.54
C GLY A 40 8.56 -4.54 -5.91
N LYS A 41 9.18 -5.57 -6.49
CA LYS A 41 10.46 -6.09 -6.06
C LYS A 41 11.35 -6.35 -7.26
N ARG A 42 12.66 -6.16 -7.07
CA ARG A 42 13.70 -6.65 -7.96
C ARG A 42 14.67 -7.54 -7.20
N GLU A 43 14.99 -8.71 -7.73
CA GLU A 43 15.90 -9.67 -7.08
C GLU A 43 16.86 -10.32 -8.07
N LYS A 44 18.17 -10.31 -7.75
CA LYS A 44 19.15 -11.04 -8.56
C LYS A 44 18.89 -12.53 -8.44
N ILE A 45 18.81 -13.21 -9.58
CA ILE A 45 18.80 -14.67 -9.61
C ILE A 45 20.21 -15.15 -9.24
N PRO A 46 20.38 -15.98 -8.18
CA PRO A 46 21.68 -16.52 -7.82
C PRO A 46 22.26 -17.37 -8.97
N ASN A 47 23.57 -17.28 -9.20
CA ASN A 47 24.31 -17.93 -10.30
C ASN A 47 24.25 -19.48 -10.35
N GLN A 48 23.41 -20.15 -9.55
CA GLN A 48 23.40 -21.61 -9.35
C GLN A 48 22.05 -22.30 -9.60
N ARG A 49 21.06 -21.64 -10.22
CA ARG A 49 19.91 -22.43 -10.73
C ARG A 49 20.33 -23.08 -12.06
N PRO A 50 20.26 -24.42 -12.19
CA PRO A 50 20.39 -25.03 -13.52
C PRO A 50 19.32 -24.38 -14.39
N LYS A 51 19.74 -23.83 -15.55
CA LYS A 51 18.81 -23.38 -16.58
C LYS A 51 17.95 -24.60 -16.91
N ALA A 52 16.71 -24.62 -16.44
CA ALA A 52 15.77 -25.62 -16.91
C ALA A 52 15.71 -25.44 -18.42
N MET A 53 16.15 -26.45 -19.18
CA MET A 53 16.01 -26.48 -20.63
C MET A 53 14.51 -26.49 -20.95
N SER A 54 13.92 -25.30 -21.05
CA SER A 54 12.61 -25.13 -21.66
C SER A 54 12.81 -25.23 -23.17
N GLN A 55 12.76 -26.46 -23.68
CA GLN A 55 12.58 -26.73 -25.10
C GLN A 55 11.13 -26.46 -25.48
N HIS A 56 10.64 -25.23 -25.39
CA HIS A 56 9.41 -24.86 -26.09
C HIS A 56 9.63 -23.59 -26.93
N SER A 57 9.50 -23.83 -28.23
CA SER A 57 9.61 -22.92 -29.35
C SER A 57 8.88 -21.60 -29.10
N ALA A 58 9.58 -20.51 -29.40
CA ALA A 58 9.07 -19.15 -29.48
C ALA A 58 7.68 -19.07 -30.13
N LYS A 59 6.70 -18.58 -29.36
CA LYS A 59 5.48 -17.99 -29.90
C LYS A 59 5.28 -16.61 -29.28
N ASN A 60 5.57 -15.60 -30.09
CA ASN A 60 5.27 -14.17 -30.02
C ASN A 60 4.14 -13.71 -29.05
N LYS A 61 4.42 -13.76 -27.74
CA LYS A 61 3.89 -12.90 -26.68
C LYS A 61 5.00 -12.84 -25.62
N ALA A 62 5.28 -11.67 -25.07
CA ALA A 62 6.12 -11.57 -23.89
C ALA A 62 5.45 -12.38 -22.78
N ASP A 63 5.96 -13.59 -22.52
CA ASP A 63 5.51 -14.38 -21.38
C ASP A 63 6.11 -13.74 -20.13
N ALA A 64 5.28 -13.52 -19.11
CA ALA A 64 5.69 -12.93 -17.85
C ALA A 64 6.85 -13.70 -17.21
N ALA A 65 6.95 -15.02 -17.46
CA ALA A 65 8.07 -15.84 -17.04
C ALA A 65 9.40 -15.41 -17.70
N THR A 66 9.40 -15.19 -19.02
CA THR A 66 10.59 -14.75 -19.77
C THR A 66 11.01 -13.34 -19.36
N SER A 67 10.04 -12.43 -19.20
CA SER A 67 10.35 -11.06 -18.75
C SER A 67 10.86 -11.01 -17.31
N PHE A 68 10.41 -11.90 -16.42
CA PHE A 68 10.97 -12.02 -15.07
C PHE A 68 12.43 -12.49 -15.10
N GLU A 69 12.76 -13.48 -15.94
CA GLU A 69 14.15 -13.95 -16.10
C GLU A 69 15.08 -12.83 -16.62
N GLU A 70 14.57 -11.97 -17.51
CA GLU A 70 15.33 -10.86 -18.11
C GLU A 70 15.47 -9.66 -17.18
N PHE A 71 14.35 -9.12 -16.67
CA PHE A 71 14.33 -7.86 -15.91
C PHE A 71 14.41 -8.05 -14.40
N GLN A 72 14.27 -9.29 -13.92
CA GLN A 72 14.40 -9.67 -12.51
C GLN A 72 13.49 -8.85 -11.60
N ARG A 73 12.28 -8.54 -12.09
CA ARG A 73 11.30 -7.69 -11.41
C ARG A 73 9.91 -8.31 -11.46
N PHE A 74 9.14 -8.10 -10.40
CA PHE A 74 7.72 -8.42 -10.40
C PHE A 74 6.97 -7.55 -9.38
N MET A 75 5.66 -7.39 -9.58
CA MET A 75 4.83 -6.72 -8.59
C MET A 75 4.72 -7.56 -7.32
N ILE A 76 4.69 -6.90 -6.17
CA ILE A 76 4.21 -7.52 -4.93
C ILE A 76 2.70 -7.30 -4.92
N TYR A 77 1.94 -8.39 -4.93
CA TYR A 77 0.49 -8.33 -4.99
C TYR A 77 -0.10 -7.84 -3.66
N VAL A 78 -0.74 -6.67 -3.70
CA VAL A 78 -1.43 -6.09 -2.53
C VAL A 78 -2.82 -6.71 -2.41
N HIS A 79 -2.93 -7.72 -1.55
CA HIS A 79 -4.20 -8.37 -1.23
C HIS A 79 -4.86 -7.82 0.04
N ALA A 80 -4.24 -6.84 0.69
CA ALA A 80 -4.72 -6.27 1.96
C ALA A 80 -6.00 -5.46 1.76
N LYS A 81 -6.89 -5.52 2.77
CA LYS A 81 -8.08 -4.66 2.88
C LYS A 81 -8.08 -4.05 4.27
N GLY A 82 -7.55 -2.85 4.36
CA GLY A 82 -7.47 -2.14 5.62
C GLY A 82 -7.37 -0.64 5.42
N LEU A 83 -7.77 0.09 6.46
CA LEU A 83 -7.74 1.54 6.53
C LEU A 83 -7.18 1.94 7.89
N ILE A 84 -6.20 2.84 7.89
CA ILE A 84 -5.67 3.46 9.11
C ILE A 84 -6.01 4.95 9.04
N VAL A 85 -6.60 5.48 10.10
CA VAL A 85 -7.01 6.88 10.21
C VAL A 85 -6.36 7.49 11.44
N ASP A 86 -5.64 8.60 11.23
CA ASP A 86 -5.02 9.45 12.25
C ASP A 86 -4.07 8.74 13.24
N ASP A 87 -3.55 7.57 12.86
CA ASP A 87 -2.83 6.65 13.76
C ASP A 87 -3.65 6.23 15.02
N GLU A 88 -4.99 6.36 14.96
CA GLU A 88 -5.94 6.14 16.07
C GLU A 88 -6.88 4.97 15.83
N TYR A 89 -7.41 4.89 14.62
CA TYR A 89 -8.45 3.95 14.24
C TYR A 89 -7.94 3.09 13.09
N VAL A 90 -8.23 1.79 13.16
CA VAL A 90 -7.91 0.84 12.10
C VAL A 90 -9.13 0.01 11.76
N ILE A 91 -9.38 -0.20 10.46
CA ILE A 91 -10.29 -1.21 9.93
C ILE A 91 -9.43 -2.27 9.25
N LEU A 92 -9.68 -3.54 9.55
CA LEU A 92 -9.10 -4.69 8.85
C LEU A 92 -10.22 -5.67 8.51
N GLY A 93 -10.21 -6.23 7.31
CA GLY A 93 -11.26 -7.14 6.89
C GLY A 93 -11.00 -7.83 5.55
N SER A 94 -12.07 -8.36 4.96
CA SER A 94 -12.06 -8.99 3.63
C SER A 94 -12.56 -8.06 2.51
N ALA A 95 -13.33 -7.02 2.86
CA ALA A 95 -13.99 -6.13 1.93
C ALA A 95 -13.03 -5.26 1.10
N ASN A 96 -13.01 -5.45 -0.22
CA ASN A 96 -12.33 -4.56 -1.14
C ASN A 96 -13.02 -3.18 -1.21
N ILE A 97 -12.31 -2.15 -1.66
CA ILE A 97 -12.92 -0.84 -1.99
C ILE A 97 -13.52 -0.92 -3.39
N ASN A 98 -14.64 -1.62 -3.52
CA ASN A 98 -15.38 -1.81 -4.77
C ASN A 98 -16.85 -2.11 -4.47
N GLN A 99 -17.72 -2.09 -5.47
CA GLN A 99 -19.16 -2.30 -5.26
C GLN A 99 -19.42 -3.72 -4.77
N ARG A 100 -18.73 -4.73 -5.32
CA ARG A 100 -18.92 -6.13 -4.92
C ARG A 100 -18.82 -6.36 -3.42
N SER A 101 -17.83 -5.76 -2.78
CA SER A 101 -17.60 -5.90 -1.34
C SER A 101 -18.40 -4.91 -0.49
N LEU A 102 -18.67 -3.69 -0.99
CA LEU A 102 -19.30 -2.61 -0.20
C LEU A 102 -20.83 -2.52 -0.33
N ASP A 103 -21.43 -3.22 -1.28
CA ASP A 103 -22.88 -3.22 -1.52
C ASP A 103 -23.70 -3.84 -0.39
N GLY A 104 -23.13 -4.85 0.29
CA GLY A 104 -23.79 -5.59 1.37
C GLY A 104 -24.78 -6.67 0.92
N SER A 105 -25.23 -6.66 -0.34
CA SER A 105 -26.08 -7.73 -0.93
C SER A 105 -25.37 -8.59 -1.98
N ARG A 106 -24.09 -8.31 -2.22
CA ARG A 106 -23.24 -9.02 -3.20
C ARG A 106 -22.34 -10.03 -2.51
N ASP A 107 -21.06 -9.73 -2.32
CA ASP A 107 -20.17 -10.64 -1.60
C ASP A 107 -20.39 -10.50 -0.08
N THR A 108 -20.38 -11.63 0.62
CA THR A 108 -20.41 -11.62 2.09
C THR A 108 -19.02 -11.25 2.61
N GLU A 109 -18.94 -10.11 3.31
CA GLU A 109 -17.69 -9.60 3.85
C GLU A 109 -17.71 -9.53 5.38
N ILE A 110 -16.53 -9.55 5.99
CA ILE A 110 -16.34 -9.29 7.42
C ILE A 110 -15.23 -8.26 7.61
N ALA A 111 -15.42 -7.34 8.54
CA ALA A 111 -14.42 -6.36 8.93
C ALA A 111 -14.49 -6.08 10.44
N MET A 112 -13.34 -5.78 11.04
CA MET A 112 -13.20 -5.31 12.41
C MET A 112 -12.65 -3.89 12.41
N GLY A 113 -13.36 -3.00 13.09
CA GLY A 113 -12.87 -1.68 13.48
C GLY A 113 -12.31 -1.72 14.89
N ALA A 114 -11.14 -1.11 15.09
CA ALA A 114 -10.51 -1.05 16.40
C ALA A 114 -9.84 0.31 16.62
N TYR A 115 -9.92 0.78 17.87
CA TYR A 115 -9.17 1.93 18.37
C TYR A 115 -8.78 1.70 19.83
N GLN A 116 -7.89 2.54 20.34
CA GLN A 116 -7.45 2.49 21.72
C GLN A 116 -8.00 3.73 22.47
N PRO A 117 -9.00 3.59 23.37
CA PRO A 117 -9.69 4.74 23.98
C PRO A 117 -8.77 5.74 24.67
N HIS A 118 -7.73 5.27 25.36
CA HIS A 118 -6.74 6.12 26.04
C HIS A 118 -5.61 6.61 25.12
N HIS A 119 -5.80 6.54 23.81
CA HIS A 119 -4.80 6.81 22.76
C HIS A 119 -5.44 7.54 21.58
N THR A 120 -6.37 8.44 21.88
CA THR A 120 -7.03 9.29 20.90
C THR A 120 -6.61 10.75 21.07
N TRP A 121 -6.78 11.55 20.02
CA TRP A 121 -6.51 12.97 20.02
C TRP A 121 -7.33 13.68 21.09
N ALA A 122 -8.63 13.37 21.17
CA ALA A 122 -9.55 13.95 22.14
C ALA A 122 -9.08 13.77 23.61
N GLN A 123 -8.44 12.63 23.90
CA GLN A 123 -7.96 12.31 25.25
C GLN A 123 -6.57 12.87 25.53
N LYS A 124 -5.69 12.92 24.52
CA LYS A 124 -4.27 13.30 24.71
C LYS A 124 -3.94 14.73 24.34
N GLN A 125 -4.81 15.40 23.58
CA GLN A 125 -4.56 16.71 22.97
C GLN A 125 -3.26 16.74 22.14
N ARG A 126 -2.87 15.57 21.58
CA ARG A 126 -1.69 15.37 20.73
C ARG A 126 -1.83 14.09 19.92
N HIS A 127 -1.08 14.01 18.82
CA HIS A 127 -0.99 12.82 17.98
C HIS A 127 -0.62 11.57 18.80
N PRO A 128 -1.31 10.43 18.60
CA PRO A 128 -1.05 9.21 19.35
C PRO A 128 0.21 8.48 18.87
N ARG A 129 1.38 9.08 19.13
CA ARG A 129 2.69 8.52 18.75
C ARG A 129 3.23 7.50 19.74
N GLY A 130 3.67 6.32 19.30
CA GLY A 130 4.26 5.26 20.15
C GLY A 130 5.74 5.02 19.97
N GLN A 131 6.29 4.09 20.76
CA GLN A 131 7.65 3.59 20.52
C GLN A 131 7.59 2.58 19.37
N VAL A 132 8.39 2.81 18.32
CA VAL A 132 8.63 1.80 17.28
C VAL A 132 9.68 0.86 17.83
N GLY A 133 9.28 -0.37 18.19
CA GLY A 133 10.22 -1.39 18.59
C GLY A 133 11.17 -1.70 17.44
N ARG A 134 12.47 -1.38 17.57
CA ARG A 134 13.51 -1.86 16.66
C ARG A 134 13.74 -3.34 16.96
N THR A 135 13.02 -4.23 16.29
CA THR A 135 13.38 -5.64 16.23
C THR A 135 14.13 -5.87 14.93
N ASN A 136 15.30 -6.54 14.98
CA ASN A 136 16.15 -6.87 13.81
C ASN A 136 15.50 -7.85 12.81
N THR A 137 14.18 -7.96 12.81
CA THR A 137 13.42 -8.85 11.94
C THR A 137 12.02 -8.27 11.77
N THR A 138 11.69 -7.80 10.57
CA THR A 138 10.37 -7.25 10.19
C THR A 138 9.22 -8.22 10.51
N TYR A 139 9.52 -9.53 10.49
CA TYR A 139 8.61 -10.59 10.89
C TYR A 139 8.11 -10.49 12.34
N ALA A 140 8.91 -9.98 13.28
CA ALA A 140 8.53 -9.96 14.69
C ALA A 140 7.38 -8.97 14.97
N ILE A 141 7.30 -7.83 14.27
CA ILE A 141 6.25 -6.83 14.54
C ILE A 141 4.88 -7.31 14.02
N VAL A 142 4.85 -7.84 12.79
CA VAL A 142 3.61 -8.36 12.18
C VAL A 142 3.13 -9.61 12.91
N LEU A 143 4.04 -10.54 13.22
CA LEU A 143 3.68 -11.75 13.97
C LEU A 143 3.21 -11.36 15.38
N HIS A 144 3.87 -10.44 16.09
CA HIS A 144 3.45 -10.05 17.44
C HIS A 144 2.13 -9.28 17.44
N ALA A 145 1.84 -8.45 16.42
CA ALA A 145 0.54 -7.77 16.32
C ALA A 145 -0.59 -8.79 16.06
N VAL A 146 -0.44 -9.66 15.06
CA VAL A 146 -1.43 -10.70 14.74
C VAL A 146 -1.61 -11.68 15.90
N PHE A 147 -0.52 -12.08 16.55
CA PHE A 147 -0.55 -12.97 17.72
C PHE A 147 -1.15 -12.29 18.94
N ALA A 148 -0.86 -11.00 19.19
CA ALA A 148 -1.48 -10.25 20.28
C ALA A 148 -3.00 -10.07 20.07
N PHE A 149 -3.46 -9.83 18.84
CA PHE A 149 -4.88 -9.75 18.53
C PHE A 149 -5.59 -11.11 18.65
N ALA A 150 -4.99 -12.18 18.11
CA ALA A 150 -5.52 -13.53 18.22
C ALA A 150 -5.55 -14.04 19.67
N LEU A 151 -4.52 -13.76 20.47
CA LEU A 151 -4.50 -14.13 21.88
C LEU A 151 -5.43 -13.27 22.74
N LYS A 152 -5.62 -11.99 22.43
CA LYS A 152 -6.60 -11.17 23.17
C LYS A 152 -8.03 -11.70 22.97
N ALA A 153 -8.38 -12.13 21.75
CA ALA A 153 -9.64 -12.81 21.48
C ALA A 153 -9.74 -14.17 22.19
N TYR A 154 -8.64 -14.93 22.24
CA TYR A 154 -8.56 -16.21 22.97
C TYR A 154 -8.70 -16.04 24.49
N PHE A 155 -8.16 -14.96 25.07
CA PHE A 155 -8.19 -14.72 26.53
C PHE A 155 -9.49 -14.10 27.04
N GLU A 156 -10.27 -13.39 26.21
CA GLU A 156 -11.66 -13.03 26.54
C GLU A 156 -12.52 -14.28 26.84
N VAL A 157 -12.19 -15.41 26.22
CA VAL A 157 -12.84 -16.72 26.45
C VAL A 157 -12.31 -17.44 27.69
N HIS A 158 -11.04 -17.25 28.07
CA HIS A 158 -10.40 -17.95 29.19
C HIS A 158 -9.85 -16.98 30.26
N LYS A 159 -10.70 -16.58 31.20
CA LYS A 159 -10.48 -15.55 32.23
C LYS A 159 -9.39 -15.83 33.30
N SER A 160 -8.72 -16.99 33.31
CA SER A 160 -7.94 -17.44 34.48
C SER A 160 -6.42 -17.23 34.43
N MET A 161 -5.85 -16.66 33.34
CA MET A 161 -4.39 -16.50 33.21
C MET A 161 -3.94 -15.05 32.93
N ALA A 162 -4.79 -14.07 33.21
CA ALA A 162 -4.64 -12.67 32.75
C ALA A 162 -3.59 -11.84 33.51
N ILE A 163 -3.32 -12.13 34.79
CA ILE A 163 -2.70 -11.13 35.69
C ILE A 163 -1.18 -10.98 35.50
N LYS A 164 -0.45 -12.04 35.12
CA LYS A 164 1.02 -11.94 34.97
C LYS A 164 1.48 -11.50 33.57
N PHE A 165 0.67 -11.67 32.54
CA PHE A 165 1.03 -11.24 31.17
C PHE A 165 0.67 -9.76 30.91
N GLN A 166 -0.26 -9.19 31.67
CA GLN A 166 -0.68 -7.79 31.55
C GLN A 166 0.49 -6.82 31.78
N ALA A 167 1.46 -7.15 32.64
CA ALA A 167 2.64 -6.32 32.87
C ALA A 167 3.70 -6.42 31.74
N TYR A 168 3.86 -7.59 31.12
CA TYR A 168 4.85 -7.80 30.04
C TYR A 168 4.34 -7.33 28.67
N ALA A 169 3.04 -7.48 28.43
CA ALA A 169 2.39 -6.86 27.28
C ALA A 169 2.38 -5.33 27.46
N SER A 170 2.00 -4.78 28.63
CA SER A 170 1.80 -3.33 28.78
C SER A 170 3.01 -2.44 28.51
N SER A 171 4.26 -2.95 28.51
CA SER A 171 5.45 -2.18 28.15
C SER A 171 5.78 -2.21 26.64
N TYR A 172 5.42 -3.29 25.93
CA TYR A 172 5.63 -3.45 24.47
C TYR A 172 4.38 -3.13 23.64
N LEU A 173 3.21 -3.08 24.27
CA LEU A 173 1.89 -2.89 23.65
C LEU A 173 1.47 -1.41 23.62
N PHE A 174 2.45 -0.49 23.61
CA PHE A 174 2.19 0.94 23.59
C PHE A 174 1.94 1.42 22.15
N LYS A 175 0.66 1.53 21.79
CA LYS A 175 0.08 2.16 20.57
C LYS A 175 0.12 1.31 19.31
N MET A 176 -0.83 0.38 19.22
CA MET A 176 -0.90 -0.65 18.18
C MET A 176 -1.12 -0.06 16.79
N VAL A 177 -1.96 0.98 16.63
CA VAL A 177 -2.28 1.54 15.31
C VAL A 177 -1.09 2.30 14.72
N TYR A 178 -0.54 3.28 15.45
CA TYR A 178 0.70 3.98 15.10
C TYR A 178 1.86 3.00 14.81
N GLY A 179 2.10 2.05 15.73
CA GLY A 179 3.19 1.08 15.58
C GLY A 179 3.02 0.18 14.36
N TYR A 180 1.78 -0.27 14.10
CA TYR A 180 1.44 -1.05 12.91
C TYR A 180 1.69 -0.26 11.63
N ARG A 181 1.24 1.00 11.56
CA ARG A 181 1.45 1.89 10.41
C ARG A 181 2.95 2.18 10.18
N MET A 182 3.73 2.46 11.23
CA MET A 182 5.19 2.60 11.14
C MET A 182 5.87 1.31 10.64
N SER A 183 5.39 0.13 11.06
CA SER A 183 5.95 -1.15 10.61
C SER A 183 5.71 -1.41 9.13
N LEU A 184 4.49 -1.13 8.64
CA LEU A 184 4.17 -1.21 7.21
C LEU A 184 5.05 -0.26 6.40
N TRP A 185 5.25 0.97 6.90
CA TRP A 185 6.13 1.94 6.26
C TRP A 185 7.59 1.49 6.27
N ALA A 186 8.09 0.92 7.37
CA ALA A 186 9.44 0.37 7.42
C ALA A 186 9.66 -0.73 6.38
N GLU A 187 8.67 -1.61 6.17
CA GLU A 187 8.71 -2.65 5.14
C GLU A 187 8.66 -2.05 3.73
N HIS A 188 7.67 -1.19 3.45
CA HIS A 188 7.43 -0.69 2.09
C HIS A 188 8.45 0.37 1.66
N LEU A 189 8.99 1.17 2.58
CA LEU A 189 10.00 2.18 2.28
C LEU A 189 11.42 1.67 2.53
N GLY A 190 11.59 0.53 3.22
CA GLY A 190 12.89 -0.04 3.57
C GLY A 190 13.71 0.83 4.54
N MET A 191 13.10 1.85 5.16
CA MET A 191 13.73 2.77 6.10
C MET A 191 12.68 3.43 7.00
N LEU A 192 13.16 4.08 8.07
CA LEU A 192 12.35 4.96 8.90
C LEU A 192 13.00 6.33 9.00
N GLN A 193 12.22 7.39 8.79
CA GLN A 193 12.66 8.78 8.92
C GLN A 193 11.78 9.53 9.93
N PRO A 194 12.30 10.58 10.60
CA PRO A 194 11.53 11.35 11.57
C PRO A 194 10.25 11.97 11.01
N CYS A 195 10.21 12.34 9.72
CA CYS A 195 9.00 12.89 9.11
C CYS A 195 7.86 11.86 9.02
N PHE A 196 8.14 10.56 9.08
CA PHE A 196 7.12 9.49 9.04
C PHE A 196 6.29 9.39 10.32
N GLU A 197 6.70 10.08 11.39
CA GLU A 197 5.91 10.23 12.62
C GLU A 197 4.77 11.25 12.49
N ASP A 198 4.77 12.03 11.40
CA ASP A 198 3.77 13.05 11.10
C ASP A 198 3.32 12.94 9.62
N PRO A 199 2.50 11.91 9.28
CA PRO A 199 2.16 11.58 7.89
C PRO A 199 1.34 12.66 7.18
N GLN A 200 0.69 13.56 7.92
CA GLN A 200 -0.01 14.73 7.39
C GLN A 200 0.93 15.87 6.95
N SER A 201 2.20 15.85 7.37
CA SER A 201 3.14 16.92 7.03
C SER A 201 3.53 16.85 5.55
N LEU A 202 3.63 18.01 4.90
CA LEU A 202 4.04 18.10 3.50
C LEU A 202 5.42 17.47 3.27
N VAL A 203 6.35 17.65 4.23
CA VAL A 203 7.68 17.03 4.20
C VAL A 203 7.58 15.51 4.13
N CYS A 204 6.68 14.90 4.91
CA CYS A 204 6.47 13.46 4.90
C CYS A 204 5.94 12.96 3.56
N VAL A 205 4.87 13.58 3.05
CA VAL A 205 4.25 13.23 1.76
C VAL A 205 5.27 13.35 0.62
N GLN A 206 6.01 14.45 0.56
CA GLN A 206 7.03 14.67 -0.47
C GLN A 206 8.20 13.68 -0.37
N THR A 207 8.60 13.30 0.85
CA THR A 207 9.64 12.29 1.06
C THR A 207 9.20 10.91 0.56
N VAL A 208 7.98 10.49 0.91
CA VAL A 208 7.40 9.21 0.45
C VAL A 208 7.26 9.21 -1.07
N ASN A 209 6.76 10.31 -1.65
CA ASN A 209 6.66 10.47 -3.11
C ASN A 209 8.01 10.35 -3.80
N LYS A 210 9.03 11.04 -3.30
CA LYS A 210 10.39 10.98 -3.86
C LYS A 210 10.93 9.55 -3.89
N ILE A 211 10.81 8.79 -2.79
CA ILE A 211 11.24 7.38 -2.74
C ILE A 211 10.46 6.55 -3.78
N ALA A 212 9.15 6.74 -3.86
CA ALA A 212 8.28 5.98 -4.76
C ALA A 212 8.55 6.30 -6.24
N ASP A 213 8.87 7.55 -6.57
CA ASP A 213 9.23 8.00 -7.92
C ASP A 213 10.62 7.47 -8.33
N GLU A 214 11.61 7.56 -7.45
CA GLU A 214 12.94 6.97 -7.67
C GLU A 214 12.84 5.45 -7.88
N ASN A 215 12.04 4.77 -7.05
CA ASN A 215 11.78 3.34 -7.21
C ASN A 215 11.05 3.01 -8.52
N TRP A 216 10.15 3.86 -9.01
CA TRP A 216 9.51 3.65 -10.32
C TRP A 216 10.53 3.70 -11.46
N ILE A 217 11.45 4.66 -11.43
CA ILE A 217 12.54 4.77 -12.41
C ILE A 217 13.40 3.49 -12.36
N LEU A 218 13.87 3.11 -11.17
CA LEU A 218 14.68 1.90 -10.98
C LEU A 218 13.92 0.62 -11.31
N TYR A 219 12.61 0.57 -11.10
CA TYR A 219 11.79 -0.58 -11.48
C TYR A 219 11.78 -0.77 -13.00
N ASN A 220 11.85 0.30 -13.77
CA ASN A 220 11.85 0.28 -15.23
C ASN A 220 13.25 0.07 -15.86
N GLU A 221 14.33 0.19 -15.09
CA GLU A 221 15.70 0.02 -15.57
C GLU A 221 15.99 -1.39 -16.10
N LYS A 222 16.72 -1.45 -17.23
CA LYS A 222 17.13 -2.72 -17.85
C LYS A 222 18.10 -3.50 -16.97
N GLN A 223 19.04 -2.82 -16.35
CA GLN A 223 20.00 -3.45 -15.44
C GLN A 223 19.34 -3.72 -14.08
N MET A 224 19.70 -4.84 -13.44
CA MET A 224 19.22 -5.14 -12.09
C MET A 224 19.86 -4.19 -11.08
N ILE A 225 19.04 -3.26 -10.58
CA ILE A 225 19.35 -2.37 -9.47
C ILE A 225 18.30 -2.65 -8.37
N PRO A 226 18.70 -2.98 -7.14
CA PRO A 226 17.77 -3.14 -6.03
C PRO A 226 16.98 -1.84 -5.77
N LEU A 227 15.72 -1.98 -5.39
CA LEU A 227 14.89 -0.85 -4.98
C LEU A 227 15.13 -0.47 -3.52
N GLN A 228 14.80 0.78 -3.18
CA GLN A 228 14.69 1.22 -1.80
C GLN A 228 13.34 0.76 -1.22
N GLY A 229 13.34 -0.39 -0.54
CA GLY A 229 12.09 -1.02 -0.11
C GLY A 229 11.28 -1.55 -1.30
N HIS A 230 9.99 -1.29 -1.30
CA HIS A 230 9.01 -1.88 -2.23
C HIS A 230 8.01 -0.89 -2.81
N LEU A 231 7.85 0.29 -2.20
CA LEU A 231 6.84 1.28 -2.60
C LEU A 231 7.22 1.92 -3.93
N ILE A 232 6.29 1.90 -4.89
CA ILE A 232 6.46 2.43 -6.24
C ILE A 232 5.30 3.38 -6.53
N LYS A 233 5.58 4.51 -7.17
CA LYS A 233 4.52 5.45 -7.59
C LYS A 233 3.63 4.78 -8.63
N TYR A 234 2.32 4.85 -8.46
CA TYR A 234 1.41 4.35 -9.47
C TYR A 234 1.61 5.15 -10.79
N PRO A 235 1.76 4.49 -11.96
CA PRO A 235 2.33 5.12 -13.16
C PRO A 235 1.35 5.98 -13.96
N ILE A 236 0.82 7.02 -13.31
CA ILE A 236 -0.08 8.01 -13.89
C ILE A 236 0.54 9.40 -13.81
N LYS A 237 0.21 10.25 -14.77
CA LYS A 237 0.53 11.67 -14.73
C LYS A 237 -0.65 12.43 -14.12
N VAL A 238 -0.38 13.31 -13.17
CA VAL A 238 -1.37 14.23 -12.60
C VAL A 238 -0.84 15.64 -12.79
N ASP A 239 -1.65 16.53 -13.37
CA ASP A 239 -1.29 17.94 -13.50
C ASP A 239 -1.79 18.79 -12.32
N ALA A 240 -1.39 20.06 -12.29
CA ALA A 240 -1.79 21.00 -11.23
C ALA A 240 -3.31 21.28 -11.18
N SER A 241 -4.06 20.98 -12.25
CA SER A 241 -5.52 21.10 -12.29
C SER A 241 -6.24 19.81 -11.84
N GLY A 242 -5.49 18.77 -11.50
CA GLY A 242 -6.05 17.47 -11.10
C GLY A 242 -6.43 16.57 -12.28
N ASN A 243 -6.00 16.89 -13.51
CA ASN A 243 -6.25 16.00 -14.65
C ASN A 243 -5.30 14.80 -14.59
N VAL A 244 -5.86 13.60 -14.76
CA VAL A 244 -5.09 12.35 -14.78
C VAL A 244 -4.90 11.88 -16.23
N GLY A 245 -3.64 11.66 -16.59
CA GLY A 245 -3.22 11.12 -17.89
C GLY A 245 -2.23 9.95 -17.73
N LEU A 246 -1.81 9.42 -18.88
CA LEU A 246 -0.75 8.41 -18.94
C LEU A 246 0.62 9.09 -18.81
N LEU A 247 1.55 8.38 -18.19
CA LEU A 247 2.97 8.74 -18.23
C LEU A 247 3.52 8.34 -19.60
N ALA A 248 4.19 9.26 -20.30
CA ALA A 248 4.67 9.03 -21.67
C ALA A 248 5.66 7.86 -21.72
N GLY A 249 5.43 6.90 -22.63
CA GLY A 249 6.23 5.67 -22.75
C GLY A 249 5.93 4.60 -21.70
N HIS A 250 4.93 4.84 -20.85
CA HIS A 250 4.48 3.92 -19.79
C HIS A 250 2.96 3.74 -19.81
N GLU A 251 2.38 3.67 -21.01
CA GLU A 251 0.94 3.50 -21.22
C GLU A 251 0.45 2.12 -20.75
N CYS A 252 1.34 1.13 -20.74
CA CYS A 252 1.10 -0.21 -20.23
C CYS A 252 2.03 -0.54 -19.05
N PHE A 253 1.57 -1.43 -18.18
CA PHE A 253 2.42 -2.01 -17.14
C PHE A 253 3.59 -2.75 -17.80
N PRO A 254 4.80 -2.64 -17.22
CA PRO A 254 5.98 -3.32 -17.74
C PRO A 254 5.72 -4.83 -17.84
N ASP A 255 6.24 -5.45 -18.90
CA ASP A 255 6.30 -6.92 -19.09
C ASP A 255 4.97 -7.64 -19.39
N VAL A 256 3.83 -7.04 -19.05
CA VAL A 256 2.51 -7.67 -19.18
C VAL A 256 1.62 -7.04 -20.25
N GLY A 257 1.92 -5.80 -20.68
CA GLY A 257 1.22 -5.14 -21.79
C GLY A 257 -0.20 -4.64 -21.48
N PHE A 258 -0.69 -4.78 -20.23
CA PHE A 258 -1.98 -4.23 -19.80
C PHE A 258 -1.91 -2.72 -19.64
N LYS A 259 -2.91 -2.00 -20.19
CA LYS A 259 -3.02 -0.54 -20.07
C LYS A 259 -3.18 -0.11 -18.62
N VAL A 260 -2.40 0.89 -18.19
CA VAL A 260 -2.39 1.38 -16.80
C VAL A 260 -3.76 1.91 -16.37
N LEU A 261 -4.39 2.74 -17.20
CA LEU A 261 -5.74 3.28 -16.93
C LEU A 261 -6.87 2.34 -17.40
N GLY A 262 -6.54 1.11 -17.77
CA GLY A 262 -7.47 0.12 -18.28
C GLY A 262 -8.04 0.44 -19.66
N GLU A 263 -8.90 -0.46 -20.13
CA GLU A 263 -9.68 -0.34 -21.34
C GLU A 263 -11.05 -0.96 -21.07
N HIS A 264 -12.11 -0.27 -21.46
CA HIS A 264 -13.46 -0.78 -21.27
C HIS A 264 -13.68 -2.01 -22.14
N VAL A 265 -14.14 -3.11 -21.54
CA VAL A 265 -14.42 -4.37 -22.22
C VAL A 265 -15.94 -4.51 -22.30
N PRO A 266 -16.57 -4.15 -23.43
CA PRO A 266 -18.03 -4.10 -23.54
C PRO A 266 -18.73 -5.46 -23.44
N THR A 267 -17.97 -6.55 -23.51
CA THR A 267 -18.48 -7.91 -23.40
C THR A 267 -18.66 -8.39 -21.97
N LEU A 268 -18.09 -7.69 -20.97
CA LEU A 268 -18.23 -8.02 -19.56
C LEU A 268 -19.16 -7.00 -18.89
N PRO A 269 -20.27 -7.44 -18.27
CA PRO A 269 -21.14 -6.55 -17.51
C PRO A 269 -20.39 -5.88 -16.35
N ASP A 270 -20.75 -4.62 -16.08
CA ASP A 270 -20.17 -3.83 -14.99
C ASP A 270 -20.42 -4.50 -13.64
N GLU A 271 -21.57 -5.16 -13.48
CA GLU A 271 -21.90 -5.98 -12.33
C GLU A 271 -20.82 -7.02 -11.99
N LEU A 272 -20.11 -7.56 -12.98
CA LEU A 272 -19.06 -8.54 -12.75
C LEU A 272 -17.69 -7.90 -12.46
N THR A 273 -17.52 -6.61 -12.73
CA THR A 273 -16.19 -5.97 -12.76
C THR A 273 -16.05 -4.73 -11.87
N MET A 274 -17.15 -4.28 -11.27
CA MET A 274 -17.26 -3.27 -10.20
C MET A 274 -17.30 -3.88 -8.80
#